data_AF-A0A7K0CAU0-F1
#
_entry.id   AF-A0A7K0CAU0-F1
#
_cell.length_a   1.000
_cell.length_b   1.000
_cell.length_c   1.000
_cell.angle_alpha   90.00
_cell.angle_beta   90.00
_cell.angle_gamma   90.00
#
_symmetry.space_group_name_H-M   'P 1'
#
loop_
_entity.id
_entity.type
_entity.pdbx_description
1 polymer ?
#
loop_
_entity_poly.entity_id
_entity_poly.type
_entity_poly.pdbx_seq_one_letter_code
_entity_poly.pdbx_strand_id
1 'polypeptide(L)'
;MEINTTYSRDVPGAKTITIHLDERDDPINLMEGLVMRGRLESWLRTILRPGEHGAQSGPDTLATLTDLEYLGNLTDRAMEEALLRARDQYGWGWGTIAARLDAPRSTVKDKIIRLRQEYARAGIWYDPAGGHTGTPAEAEAAIQAMTASDGE
;
A
#
# COMPACT_ATOMS: atom_id res chain seq x y z
N MET A 1 -2.10 4.02 23.32
CA MET A 1 -0.85 4.03 24.11
C MET A 1 0.19 4.73 23.24
N GLU A 2 0.61 5.96 23.56
CA GLU A 2 1.62 6.66 22.74
C GLU A 2 2.99 5.97 22.90
N ILE A 3 3.45 5.30 21.84
CA ILE A 3 4.83 4.84 21.76
C ILE A 3 5.64 5.95 21.07
N ASN A 4 6.25 6.83 21.87
CA ASN A 4 7.15 7.87 21.39
C ASN A 4 8.57 7.30 21.25
N THR A 5 8.86 6.60 20.16
CA THR A 5 10.22 6.12 19.90
C THR A 5 11.04 7.20 19.19
N THR A 6 11.77 8.00 19.96
CA THR A 6 12.70 9.01 19.43
C THR A 6 14.08 8.40 19.28
N TYR A 7 14.49 8.10 18.05
CA TYR A 7 15.89 7.81 17.73
C TYR A 7 16.60 9.13 17.42
N SER A 8 17.31 9.70 18.39
CA SER A 8 18.23 10.81 18.13
C SER A 8 19.67 10.36 18.28
N ARG A 9 20.48 10.64 17.26
CA ARG A 9 21.93 10.68 17.36
C ARG A 9 22.31 12.14 17.20
N ASP A 10 22.84 12.75 18.25
CA ASP A 10 23.32 14.13 18.18
C ASP A 10 24.52 14.20 17.23
N VAL A 11 24.24 14.56 15.98
CA VAL A 11 25.24 14.84 14.96
C VAL A 11 25.07 16.32 14.59
N PRO A 12 26.11 17.16 14.73
CA PRO A 12 26.04 18.56 14.34
C PRO A 12 25.55 18.70 12.89
N GLY A 13 24.43 19.40 12.69
CA GLY A 13 23.80 19.59 11.37
C GLY A 13 22.75 18.54 10.97
N ALA A 14 22.44 17.56 11.83
CA ALA A 14 21.36 16.61 11.58
C ALA A 14 19.98 17.30 11.57
N LYS A 15 19.10 16.82 10.69
CA LYS A 15 17.68 17.18 10.67
C LYS A 15 16.87 16.08 11.32
N THR A 16 16.09 16.43 12.34
CA THR A 16 15.13 15.51 12.97
C THR A 16 13.89 15.40 12.09
N ILE A 17 13.49 14.17 11.76
CA ILE A 17 12.22 13.87 11.09
C ILE A 17 11.35 13.13 12.10
N THR A 18 10.23 13.75 12.45
CA THR A 18 9.22 13.12 13.32
C THR A 18 8.13 12.52 12.45
N ILE A 19 7.89 11.21 12.60
CA ILE A 19 6.85 10.48 11.87
C ILE A 19 5.79 10.08 12.87
N HIS A 20 4.56 10.52 12.66
CA HIS A 20 3.41 10.17 13.49
C HIS A 20 2.66 9.02 12.83
N LEU A 21 2.49 7.91 13.56
CA LEU A 21 1.78 6.72 13.10
C LEU A 21 0.55 6.48 13.98
N ASP A 22 -0.55 6.05 13.38
CA ASP A 22 -1.77 5.61 14.08
C ASP A 22 -1.63 4.11 14.42
N GLU A 23 -2.25 3.64 15.50
CA GLU A 23 -2.23 2.22 15.92
C GLU A 23 -2.86 1.26 14.89
N ARG A 24 -3.63 1.78 13.92
CA ARG A 24 -4.35 0.98 12.91
C ARG A 24 -3.56 0.71 11.65
N ASP A 25 -2.58 1.55 11.36
CA ASP A 25 -1.59 1.34 10.32
C ASP A 25 -0.32 0.98 11.08
N ASP A 26 0.04 -0.30 11.19
CA ASP A 26 1.28 -0.72 11.84
C ASP A 26 2.40 -0.92 10.81
N PRO A 27 3.07 0.16 10.31
CA PRO A 27 4.32 0.03 9.60
C PRO A 27 5.49 0.03 10.59
N ILE A 28 5.29 -0.09 11.92
CA ILE A 28 6.39 -0.03 12.90
C ILE A 28 7.42 -1.10 12.57
N ASN A 29 7.00 -2.33 12.24
CA ASN A 29 7.95 -3.39 11.87
C ASN A 29 8.78 -3.05 10.61
N LEU A 30 8.17 -2.37 9.63
CA LEU A 30 8.81 -1.97 8.38
C LEU A 30 9.76 -0.77 8.60
N MET A 31 9.28 0.24 9.33
CA MET A 31 10.02 1.45 9.68
C MET A 31 11.16 1.16 10.65
N GLU A 32 10.95 0.35 11.70
CA GLU A 32 12.02 -0.17 12.54
C GLU A 32 13.01 -1.00 11.73
N GLY A 33 12.51 -1.85 10.81
CA GLY A 33 13.38 -2.60 9.89
C GLY A 33 14.30 -1.70 9.06
N LEU A 34 13.78 -0.59 8.54
CA LEU A 34 14.54 0.38 7.75
C LEU A 34 15.46 1.26 8.61
N VAL A 35 15.03 1.64 9.82
CA VAL A 35 15.81 2.44 10.79
C VAL A 35 16.96 1.63 11.38
N MET A 36 16.69 0.42 11.91
CA MET A 36 17.69 -0.44 12.54
C MET A 36 18.79 -0.88 11.57
N ARG A 37 18.48 -0.95 10.27
CA ARG A 37 19.46 -1.28 9.23
C ARG A 37 20.22 -0.06 8.68
N GLY A 38 19.93 1.16 9.16
CA GLY A 38 20.55 2.40 8.68
C GLY A 38 20.12 2.80 7.25
N ARG A 39 18.99 2.27 6.76
CA ARG A 39 18.56 2.37 5.36
C ARG A 39 17.48 3.42 5.11
N LEU A 40 16.80 3.89 6.17
CA LEU A 40 15.79 4.94 6.07
C LEU A 40 16.35 6.22 5.42
N GLU A 41 17.60 6.60 5.73
CA GLU A 41 18.23 7.78 5.15
C GLU A 41 18.49 7.64 3.64
N SER A 42 19.08 6.52 3.21
CA SER A 42 19.30 6.22 1.78
C SER A 42 17.99 6.16 1.01
N TRP A 43 16.94 5.63 1.64
CA TRP A 43 15.58 5.59 1.09
C TRP A 43 14.98 6.99 0.93
N LEU A 44 14.97 7.82 1.98
CA LEU A 44 14.48 9.20 1.94
C LEU A 44 15.21 10.04 0.88
N ARG A 45 16.53 9.91 0.77
CA ARG A 45 17.32 10.58 -0.26
C ARG A 45 16.95 10.12 -1.68
N THR A 46 16.60 8.85 -1.84
CA THR A 46 16.23 8.28 -3.14
C THR A 46 14.88 8.77 -3.66
N ILE A 47 13.89 8.84 -2.79
CA ILE A 47 12.56 9.33 -3.17
C ILE A 47 12.54 10.85 -3.34
N LEU A 48 13.22 11.59 -2.46
CA LEU A 48 13.12 13.06 -2.43
C LEU A 48 14.01 13.76 -3.44
N ARG A 49 15.09 13.12 -3.93
CA ARG A 49 16.05 13.72 -4.87
C ARG A 49 16.61 12.72 -5.89
N PRO A 50 15.78 12.25 -6.84
CA PRO A 50 16.25 11.38 -7.91
C PRO A 50 17.30 12.12 -8.77
N GLY A 51 18.56 11.68 -8.72
CA GLY A 51 19.66 12.23 -9.54
C GLY A 51 20.85 12.81 -8.76
N GLU A 52 20.75 13.01 -7.44
CA GLU A 52 21.89 13.40 -6.59
C GLU A 52 22.72 12.19 -6.09
N HIS A 53 22.40 10.98 -6.56
CA HIS A 53 23.08 9.74 -6.24
C HIS A 53 24.43 9.68 -6.95
N GLY A 54 25.44 10.32 -6.35
CA GLY A 54 26.82 9.95 -6.61
C GLY A 54 26.95 8.43 -6.47
N ALA A 55 27.50 7.77 -7.47
CA ALA A 55 27.52 6.32 -7.61
C ALA A 55 27.92 5.60 -6.31
N GLN A 56 26.93 5.17 -5.52
CA GLN A 56 27.13 4.18 -4.48
C GLN A 56 27.02 2.83 -5.17
N SER A 57 28.11 2.38 -5.77
CA SER A 57 28.25 1.03 -6.32
C SER A 57 28.91 0.14 -5.26
N GLY A 58 28.10 -0.70 -4.61
CA GLY A 58 28.55 -1.67 -3.62
C GLY A 58 27.44 -2.65 -3.19
N PRO A 59 27.73 -3.60 -2.28
CA PRO A 59 26.76 -4.57 -1.75
C PRO A 59 25.45 -3.95 -1.21
N ASP A 60 25.52 -2.70 -0.76
CA ASP A 60 24.38 -1.92 -0.27
C ASP A 60 23.39 -1.52 -1.38
N THR A 61 23.81 -1.47 -2.65
CA THR A 61 22.93 -1.17 -3.79
C THR A 61 21.90 -2.27 -4.00
N LEU A 62 22.31 -3.55 -3.89
CA LEU A 62 21.39 -4.68 -4.06
C LEU A 62 20.37 -4.74 -2.93
N ALA A 63 20.81 -4.54 -1.69
CA ALA A 63 19.90 -4.47 -0.54
C ALA A 63 18.91 -3.29 -0.67
N THR A 64 19.38 -2.14 -1.14
CA THR A 64 18.53 -0.97 -1.40
C THR A 64 17.51 -1.24 -2.50
N LEU A 65 17.90 -1.92 -3.58
CA LEU A 65 16.98 -2.33 -4.65
C LEU A 65 15.91 -3.30 -4.13
N THR A 66 16.29 -4.30 -3.34
CA THR A 66 15.34 -5.23 -2.71
C THR A 66 14.37 -4.52 -1.79
N ASP A 67 14.85 -3.57 -0.97
CA ASP A 67 13.99 -2.81 -0.07
C ASP A 67 13.03 -1.90 -0.86
N LEU A 68 13.49 -1.27 -1.95
CA LEU A 68 12.63 -0.47 -2.84
C LEU A 68 11.58 -1.32 -3.57
N GLU A 69 11.95 -2.50 -4.06
CA GLU A 69 11.02 -3.45 -4.69
C GLU A 69 9.97 -3.94 -3.69
N TYR A 70 10.39 -4.30 -2.48
CA TYR A 70 9.48 -4.70 -1.41
C TYR A 70 8.46 -3.59 -1.10
N LEU A 71 8.93 -2.35 -1.00
CA LEU A 71 8.06 -1.20 -0.75
C LEU A 71 7.13 -0.93 -1.92
N GLY A 72 7.62 -0.99 -3.17
CA GLY A 72 6.80 -0.87 -4.37
C GLY A 72 5.65 -1.86 -4.35
N ASN A 73 5.96 -3.13 -4.11
CA ASN A 73 4.98 -4.20 -3.99
C ASN A 73 3.98 -3.98 -2.84
N LEU A 74 4.44 -3.43 -1.71
CA LEU A 74 3.58 -3.13 -0.57
C LEU A 74 2.62 -1.97 -0.87
N THR A 75 3.11 -0.91 -1.51
CA THR A 75 2.27 0.20 -1.96
C THR A 75 1.28 -0.22 -3.05
N ASP A 76 1.69 -1.08 -3.98
CA ASP A 76 0.79 -1.58 -5.02
C ASP A 76 -0.34 -2.41 -4.41
N ARG A 77 -0.02 -3.33 -3.48
CA ARG A 77 -1.05 -4.10 -2.75
C ARG A 77 -1.97 -3.23 -1.90
N ALA A 78 -1.41 -2.23 -1.21
CA ALA A 78 -2.21 -1.29 -0.42
C ALA A 78 -3.16 -0.48 -1.31
N MET A 79 -2.70 -0.05 -2.49
CA MET A 79 -3.55 0.63 -3.49
C MET A 79 -4.64 -0.30 -4.02
N GLU A 80 -4.32 -1.56 -4.33
CA GLU A 80 -5.31 -2.55 -4.78
C GLU A 80 -6.39 -2.79 -3.74
N GLU A 81 -6.01 -2.99 -2.48
CA GLU A 81 -6.94 -3.14 -1.36
C GLU A 81 -7.79 -1.87 -1.15
N ALA A 82 -7.18 -0.69 -1.20
CA ALA A 82 -7.89 0.57 -1.08
C ALA A 82 -8.96 0.73 -2.16
N LEU A 83 -8.70 0.29 -3.39
CA LEU A 83 -9.67 0.32 -4.49
C LEU A 83 -10.84 -0.63 -4.26
N LEU A 84 -10.55 -1.85 -3.80
CA LEU A 84 -11.59 -2.82 -3.44
C LEU A 84 -12.46 -2.31 -2.29
N ARG A 85 -11.86 -1.79 -1.22
CA ARG A 85 -12.60 -1.21 -0.09
C ARG A 85 -13.42 0.02 -0.50
N ALA A 86 -12.84 0.93 -1.27
CA ALA A 86 -13.54 2.11 -1.76
C ALA A 86 -14.81 1.72 -2.53
N ARG A 87 -14.72 0.71 -3.40
CA ARG A 87 -15.87 0.27 -4.19
C ARG A 87 -16.84 -0.60 -3.38
N ASP A 88 -16.34 -1.64 -2.74
CA ASP A 88 -17.15 -2.76 -2.26
C ASP A 88 -17.58 -2.59 -0.81
N GLN A 89 -16.70 -2.00 0.02
CA GLN A 89 -16.98 -1.75 1.43
C GLN A 89 -17.64 -0.38 1.65
N TYR A 90 -17.14 0.66 1.00
CA TYR A 90 -17.62 2.03 1.19
C TYR A 90 -18.61 2.49 0.13
N GLY A 91 -18.86 1.68 -0.91
CA GLY A 91 -19.87 1.96 -1.92
C GLY A 91 -19.58 3.18 -2.82
N TRP A 92 -18.32 3.61 -2.94
CA TRP A 92 -17.99 4.78 -3.75
C TRP A 92 -18.35 4.55 -5.22
N GLY A 93 -18.96 5.56 -5.84
CA GLY A 93 -19.31 5.50 -7.25
C GLY A 93 -18.08 5.43 -8.16
N TRP A 94 -18.19 4.73 -9.28
CA TRP A 94 -17.11 4.58 -10.26
C TRP A 94 -16.49 5.91 -10.72
N GLY A 95 -17.34 6.94 -10.90
CA GLY A 95 -16.89 8.29 -11.27
C GLY A 95 -16.05 8.98 -10.19
N THR A 96 -16.40 8.75 -8.92
CA THR A 96 -15.64 9.28 -7.77
C THR A 96 -14.25 8.67 -7.70
N ILE A 97 -14.15 7.34 -7.84
CA ILE A 97 -12.86 6.63 -7.84
C ILE A 97 -12.02 7.06 -9.05
N ALA A 98 -12.63 7.11 -10.24
CA ALA A 98 -11.99 7.57 -11.47
C ALA A 98 -11.40 8.98 -11.36
N ALA A 99 -12.15 9.93 -10.78
CA ALA A 99 -11.67 11.29 -10.57
C ALA A 99 -10.50 11.36 -9.57
N ARG A 100 -10.46 10.49 -8.55
CA ARG A 100 -9.35 10.44 -7.58
C ARG A 100 -8.07 9.83 -8.15
N LEU A 101 -8.21 8.91 -9.09
CA LEU A 101 -7.09 8.26 -9.77
C LEU A 101 -6.62 9.01 -11.03
N ASP A 102 -7.31 10.08 -11.43
CA ASP A 102 -7.12 10.74 -12.73
C ASP A 102 -7.11 9.74 -13.90
N ALA A 103 -8.09 8.83 -13.90
CA ALA A 103 -8.17 7.73 -14.85
C ALA A 103 -9.58 7.58 -15.45
N PRO A 104 -9.73 7.05 -16.68
CA PRO A 104 -11.05 6.80 -17.26
C PRO A 104 -11.89 5.83 -16.41
N ARG A 105 -13.20 6.07 -16.33
CA ARG A 105 -14.14 5.23 -15.57
C ARG A 105 -14.09 3.76 -15.99
N SER A 106 -14.00 3.48 -17.29
CA SER A 106 -13.89 2.11 -17.82
C SER A 106 -12.63 1.42 -17.30
N THR A 107 -11.47 2.09 -17.38
CA THR A 107 -10.20 1.58 -16.88
C THR A 107 -10.24 1.24 -15.40
N VAL A 108 -10.86 2.09 -14.59
CA VAL A 108 -11.02 1.84 -13.14
C VAL A 108 -11.95 0.67 -12.88
N LYS A 109 -13.07 0.57 -13.61
CA LYS A 109 -14.01 -0.55 -13.51
C LYS A 109 -13.32 -1.87 -13.85
N ASP A 110 -12.62 -1.92 -14.99
CA ASP A 110 -11.91 -3.12 -15.44
C ASP A 110 -10.83 -3.53 -14.45
N LYS A 111 -10.07 -2.55 -13.91
CA LYS A 111 -9.07 -2.79 -12.87
C LYS A 111 -9.69 -3.42 -11.63
N ILE A 112 -10.77 -2.86 -11.10
CA ILE A 112 -11.42 -3.35 -9.88
C ILE A 112 -12.04 -4.73 -10.09
N ILE A 113 -12.66 -4.99 -11.25
CA ILE A 113 -13.21 -6.32 -11.58
C ILE A 113 -12.10 -7.37 -11.62
N ARG A 114 -10.96 -7.05 -12.24
CA ARG A 114 -9.79 -7.94 -12.25
C ARG A 114 -9.28 -8.21 -10.83
N LEU A 115 -9.14 -7.17 -10.01
CA LEU A 115 -8.68 -7.29 -8.63
C LEU A 115 -9.62 -8.15 -7.78
N ARG A 116 -10.94 -7.98 -7.94
CA ARG A 116 -11.94 -8.84 -7.28
C ARG A 116 -11.64 -10.31 -7.57
N GLN A 117 -11.45 -10.68 -8.84
CA GLN A 117 -11.15 -12.06 -9.23
C GLN A 117 -9.81 -12.56 -8.65
N GLU A 118 -8.77 -11.73 -8.67
CA GLU A 118 -7.45 -12.08 -8.13
C GLU A 118 -7.52 -12.33 -6.61
N TYR A 119 -8.19 -11.46 -5.87
CA TYR A 119 -8.39 -11.62 -4.43
C TYR A 119 -9.32 -12.79 -4.10
N ALA A 120 -10.35 -13.05 -4.90
CA ALA A 120 -11.23 -14.22 -4.71
C ALA A 120 -10.46 -15.54 -4.79
N ARG A 121 -9.51 -15.66 -5.73
CA ARG A 121 -8.66 -16.86 -5.84
C ARG A 121 -7.79 -17.07 -4.60
N ALA A 122 -7.48 -16.00 -3.87
CA ALA A 122 -6.81 -16.05 -2.57
C ALA A 122 -7.79 -16.22 -1.39
N GLY A 123 -9.09 -16.35 -1.65
CA GLY A 123 -10.12 -16.48 -0.62
C GLY A 123 -10.45 -15.17 0.08
N ILE A 124 -10.15 -14.02 -0.53
CA ILE A 124 -10.34 -12.68 0.07
C ILE A 124 -11.43 -11.94 -0.71
N TRP A 125 -12.36 -11.30 0.00
CA TRP A 125 -13.33 -10.38 -0.60
C TRP A 125 -13.70 -9.25 0.35
N TYR A 126 -14.35 -8.23 -0.20
CA TYR A 126 -14.84 -7.07 0.54
C TYR A 126 -16.31 -6.86 0.21
N ASP A 127 -17.09 -6.43 1.20
CA ASP A 127 -18.50 -6.06 1.06
C ASP A 127 -18.84 -4.96 2.09
N PRO A 128 -20.09 -4.45 2.14
CA PRO A 128 -20.46 -3.40 3.10
C PRO A 128 -20.26 -3.76 4.58
N ALA A 129 -20.16 -5.05 4.92
CA ALA A 129 -19.87 -5.50 6.28
C ALA A 129 -18.37 -5.49 6.61
N GLY A 130 -17.49 -5.44 5.61
CA GLY A 130 -16.04 -5.33 5.80
C GLY A 130 -15.22 -6.20 4.85
N GLY A 131 -13.99 -6.48 5.26
CA GLY A 131 -13.11 -7.44 4.59
C GLY A 131 -13.28 -8.83 5.19
N HIS A 132 -13.23 -9.85 4.35
CA HIS A 132 -13.46 -11.24 4.70
C HIS A 132 -12.35 -12.13 4.15
N THR A 133 -12.15 -13.27 4.81
CA THR A 133 -11.23 -14.33 4.36
C THR A 133 -11.92 -15.68 4.52
N GLY A 134 -11.75 -16.56 3.52
CA GLY A 134 -12.41 -17.85 3.45
C GLY A 134 -11.86 -18.71 2.32
N THR A 135 -12.67 -19.64 1.82
CA THR A 135 -12.30 -20.44 0.65
C THR A 135 -12.45 -19.64 -0.65
N PRO A 136 -11.71 -19.99 -1.72
CA PRO A 136 -11.90 -19.35 -3.01
C PRO A 136 -13.34 -19.46 -3.54
N ALA A 137 -14.02 -20.58 -3.29
CA ALA A 137 -15.41 -20.78 -3.70
C ALA A 137 -16.38 -19.82 -3.00
N GLU A 138 -16.19 -19.57 -1.70
CA GLU A 138 -17.00 -18.60 -0.95
C GLU A 138 -16.77 -17.17 -1.46
N ALA A 139 -15.51 -16.79 -1.69
CA ALA A 139 -15.16 -15.47 -2.20
C ALA A 139 -15.69 -15.24 -3.63
N GLU A 140 -15.59 -16.25 -4.51
CA GLU A 140 -16.13 -16.18 -5.87
C GLU A 140 -17.66 -16.04 -5.86
N ALA A 141 -18.36 -16.77 -5.00
CA ALA A 141 -19.81 -16.67 -4.85
C ALA A 141 -20.24 -15.27 -4.35
N ALA A 142 -19.51 -14.71 -3.38
CA ALA A 142 -19.75 -13.37 -2.87
C ALA A 142 -19.61 -12.29 -3.96
N ILE A 143 -18.54 -12.38 -4.76
CA ILE A 143 -18.28 -11.42 -5.85
C ILE A 143 -19.33 -11.53 -6.96
N GLN A 144 -19.80 -12.74 -7.29
CA GLN A 144 -20.88 -12.93 -8.26
C GLN A 144 -22.17 -12.25 -7.81
N ALA A 145 -22.52 -12.39 -6.52
CA ALA A 145 -23.69 -11.73 -5.94
C ALA A 145 -23.57 -10.19 -6.01
N MET A 146 -22.40 -9.63 -5.72
CA MET A 146 -22.14 -8.19 -5.80
C MET A 146 -22.17 -7.65 -7.24
N THR A 147 -21.57 -8.39 -8.17
CA THR A 147 -21.44 -7.94 -9.57
C THR A 147 -22.80 -7.91 -10.28
N ALA A 148 -23.74 -8.77 -9.88
CA ALA A 148 -25.12 -8.72 -10.37
C ALA A 148 -25.84 -7.42 -9.97
N SER A 149 -25.48 -6.81 -8.85
CA SER A 149 -26.04 -5.53 -8.37
C SER A 149 -25.36 -4.30 -8.95
N ASP A 150 -24.15 -4.43 -9.52
CA ASP A 150 -23.36 -3.33 -10.13
C ASP A 150 -23.78 -2.98 -11.57
N GLY A 151 -24.77 -3.70 -12.13
CA GLY A 151 -25.26 -3.58 -13.51
C GLY A 151 -26.37 -2.56 -13.76
N GLU A 152 -26.90 -1.93 -12.71
CA GLU A 152 -27.85 -0.80 -12.77
C GLU A 152 -27.13 0.56 -12.75
#